data_AF-A0A535IKD2-F1
#
_entry.id   AF-A0A535IKD2-F1
#
_cell.length_a   1.000
_cell.length_b   1.000
_cell.length_c   1.000
_cell.angle_alpha   90.00
_cell.angle_beta   90.00
_cell.angle_gamma   90.00
#
_symmetry.space_group_name_H-M   'P 1'
#
loop_
_entity.id
_entity.type
_entity.pdbx_description
1 polymer ?
#
loop_
_entity_poly.entity_id
_entity_poly.type
_entity_poly.pdbx_seq_one_letter_code
_entity_poly.pdbx_strand_id
1 'polypeptide(L)'
;LTASAYKPLAAYFVKFLQAYKERGIPLYAITPQNEPFNPVETYPGMSFSALDEASFITNYLGPALKNATLAPKILIYDQNWDRPDYPLEILNDPTAQRYVSGTAWHCYAGDPSMMTKIHQAYPSKDMYVTECSTGQGGIAPLSAIEFFLRSTQHWAKAVVLWNIALDISGGPKIGEGCGGCTGLVAIDQATGQFTYTDNYYHLGHLSKFVVPGAYHIASTITRASFPYDSPPEEVAFQNPDGSKVVIVYNPSSWSDTFKIRWNTHHSFVYTLPSKGIVTFKWAGKLPSPLITTMWGRKDHTSWFRLIRWFLSLLALAASLFSIPQHRDPSPLNHRFTFRGESFSAQARSPPAL
;
A
#
# COMPACT_ATOMS: atom_id res chain seq x y z
N LEU A 1 -19.53 -3.32 22.69
CA LEU A 1 -20.60 -4.17 22.12
C LEU A 1 -21.20 -5.05 23.23
N THR A 2 -22.48 -5.43 23.22
CA THR A 2 -23.01 -6.44 24.17
C THR A 2 -22.92 -7.85 23.60
N ALA A 3 -22.70 -8.87 24.44
CA ALA A 3 -22.59 -10.26 23.99
C ALA A 3 -23.83 -10.77 23.23
N SER A 4 -25.03 -10.26 23.54
CA SER A 4 -26.26 -10.57 22.81
C SER A 4 -26.24 -10.12 21.35
N ALA A 5 -25.40 -9.14 20.99
CA ALA A 5 -25.25 -8.65 19.63
C ALA A 5 -24.25 -9.45 18.78
N TYR A 6 -23.45 -10.36 19.36
CA TYR A 6 -22.42 -11.11 18.62
C TYR A 6 -23.02 -12.01 17.52
N LYS A 7 -24.11 -12.73 17.81
CA LYS A 7 -24.79 -13.56 16.79
C LYS A 7 -25.42 -12.72 15.66
N PRO A 8 -26.17 -11.63 15.94
CA PRO A 8 -26.59 -10.68 14.91
C PRO A 8 -25.44 -10.09 14.08
N LEU A 9 -24.33 -9.70 14.72
CA LEU A 9 -23.18 -9.10 14.02
C LEU A 9 -22.50 -10.10 13.08
N ALA A 10 -22.27 -11.35 13.51
CA ALA A 10 -21.74 -12.39 12.63
C ALA A 10 -22.66 -12.67 11.42
N ALA A 11 -23.99 -12.63 11.62
CA ALA A 11 -24.95 -12.74 10.53
C ALA A 11 -24.95 -11.52 9.60
N TYR A 12 -24.66 -10.32 10.12
CA TYR A 12 -24.46 -9.11 9.31
C TYR A 12 -23.22 -9.23 8.41
N PHE A 13 -22.07 -9.67 8.94
CA PHE A 13 -20.86 -9.92 8.14
C PHE A 13 -21.12 -10.93 7.01
N VAL A 14 -21.80 -12.04 7.29
CA VAL A 14 -22.18 -13.02 6.25
C VAL A 14 -23.04 -12.39 5.15
N LYS A 15 -24.08 -11.63 5.51
CA LYS A 15 -24.95 -10.95 4.53
C LYS A 15 -24.19 -9.91 3.70
N PHE A 16 -23.32 -9.13 4.33
CA PHE A 16 -22.47 -8.14 3.67
C PHE A 16 -21.57 -8.80 2.62
N LEU A 17 -20.85 -9.87 2.99
CA LEU A 17 -19.99 -10.64 2.10
C LEU A 17 -20.75 -11.30 0.94
N GLN A 18 -21.95 -11.85 1.21
CA GLN A 18 -22.83 -12.42 0.18
C GLN A 18 -23.29 -11.34 -0.81
N ALA A 19 -23.82 -10.21 -0.33
CA ALA A 19 -24.33 -9.13 -1.18
C ALA A 19 -23.24 -8.50 -2.08
N TYR A 20 -21.99 -8.43 -1.61
CA TYR A 20 -20.85 -7.99 -2.40
C TYR A 20 -20.42 -9.06 -3.44
N LYS A 21 -20.36 -10.33 -3.05
CA LYS A 21 -20.06 -11.45 -3.96
C LYS A 21 -21.10 -11.59 -5.08
N GLU A 22 -22.39 -11.42 -4.78
CA GLU A 22 -23.50 -11.41 -5.75
C GLU A 22 -23.36 -10.30 -6.79
N ARG A 23 -22.70 -9.19 -6.44
CA ARG A 23 -22.39 -8.07 -7.35
C ARG A 23 -21.06 -8.23 -8.09
N GLY A 24 -20.43 -9.40 -7.99
CA GLY A 24 -19.13 -9.67 -8.62
C GLY A 24 -17.93 -9.05 -7.90
N ILE A 25 -18.09 -8.60 -6.65
CA ILE A 25 -17.05 -7.95 -5.84
C ILE A 25 -16.68 -8.87 -4.66
N PRO A 26 -15.84 -9.91 -4.87
CA PRO A 26 -15.40 -10.78 -3.77
C PRO A 26 -14.45 -10.00 -2.84
N LEU A 27 -14.80 -9.93 -1.55
CA LEU A 27 -13.97 -9.26 -0.55
C LEU A 27 -12.85 -10.20 -0.06
N TYR A 28 -11.61 -9.73 -0.15
CA TYR A 28 -10.40 -10.48 0.19
C TYR A 28 -10.19 -10.67 1.69
N ALA A 29 -10.49 -9.62 2.48
CA ALA A 29 -10.30 -9.57 3.91
C ALA A 29 -11.40 -8.74 4.59
N ILE A 30 -11.58 -8.97 5.90
CA ILE A 30 -12.39 -8.16 6.81
C ILE A 30 -11.65 -7.99 8.14
N THR A 31 -11.97 -6.92 8.85
CA THR A 31 -11.63 -6.70 10.25
C THR A 31 -12.93 -6.73 11.08
N PRO A 32 -12.93 -7.23 12.34
CA PRO A 32 -14.14 -7.25 13.17
C PRO A 32 -14.65 -5.85 13.55
N GLN A 33 -13.74 -4.88 13.69
CA GLN A 33 -14.02 -3.48 14.02
C GLN A 33 -12.83 -2.61 13.61
N ASN A 34 -13.11 -1.43 13.05
CA ASN A 34 -12.13 -0.37 12.80
C ASN A 34 -11.78 0.35 14.11
N GLU A 35 -10.50 0.54 14.43
CA GLU A 35 -10.03 1.26 15.62
C GLU A 35 -10.79 0.90 16.93
N PRO A 36 -10.75 -0.36 17.40
CA PRO A 36 -11.57 -0.87 18.52
C PRO A 36 -11.31 -0.21 19.90
N PHE A 37 -10.36 0.74 19.98
CA PHE A 37 -10.10 1.59 21.13
C PHE A 37 -10.64 3.01 21.02
N ASN A 38 -11.30 3.39 19.91
CA ASN A 38 -11.70 4.76 19.60
C ASN A 38 -13.24 4.95 19.59
N PRO A 39 -13.93 4.84 20.75
CA PRO A 39 -15.37 5.09 20.87
C PRO A 39 -15.66 6.59 20.89
N VAL A 40 -15.75 7.23 19.72
CA VAL A 40 -16.14 8.63 19.61
C VAL A 40 -17.66 8.75 19.43
N GLU A 41 -18.29 9.73 20.07
CA GLU A 41 -19.75 9.96 19.96
C GLU A 41 -20.14 10.74 18.69
N THR A 42 -19.17 11.43 18.07
CA THR A 42 -19.40 12.37 16.96
C THR A 42 -19.30 11.74 15.57
N TYR A 43 -18.79 10.51 15.46
CA TYR A 43 -18.77 9.69 14.25
C TYR A 43 -18.82 8.18 14.62
N PRO A 44 -19.11 7.25 13.69
CA PRO A 44 -19.25 5.84 14.03
C PRO A 44 -17.96 5.20 14.59
N GLY A 45 -17.95 4.91 15.88
CA GLY A 45 -16.91 4.16 16.58
C GLY A 45 -17.51 3.15 17.57
N MET A 46 -16.75 2.12 17.95
CA MET A 46 -17.22 1.11 18.91
C MET A 46 -16.05 0.48 19.68
N SER A 47 -16.11 0.51 21.01
CA SER A 47 -15.18 -0.26 21.83
C SER A 47 -15.37 -1.77 21.64
N PHE A 48 -14.27 -2.47 21.38
CA PHE A 48 -14.21 -3.93 21.32
C PHE A 48 -12.91 -4.38 22.02
N SER A 49 -12.99 -5.07 23.17
CA SER A 49 -11.77 -5.56 23.83
C SER A 49 -11.16 -6.73 23.07
N ALA A 50 -9.86 -7.01 23.25
CA ALA A 50 -9.20 -8.14 22.58
C ALA A 50 -9.85 -9.49 22.96
N LEU A 51 -10.21 -9.66 24.23
CA LEU A 51 -10.97 -10.82 24.72
C LEU A 51 -12.35 -10.94 24.06
N ASP A 52 -13.04 -9.82 23.86
CA ASP A 52 -14.33 -9.78 23.18
C ASP A 52 -14.21 -10.06 21.69
N GLU A 53 -13.18 -9.54 21.01
CA GLU A 53 -12.90 -9.82 19.60
C GLU A 53 -12.53 -11.30 19.40
N ALA A 54 -11.65 -11.86 20.25
CA ALA A 54 -11.31 -13.28 20.26
C ALA A 54 -12.56 -14.16 20.46
N SER A 55 -13.39 -13.84 21.46
CA SER A 55 -14.64 -14.55 21.74
C SER A 55 -15.63 -14.46 20.58
N PHE A 56 -15.76 -13.28 19.96
CA PHE A 56 -16.59 -13.07 18.78
C PHE A 56 -16.11 -13.89 17.57
N ILE A 57 -14.80 -13.89 17.30
CA ILE A 57 -14.18 -14.66 16.22
C ILE A 57 -14.41 -16.16 16.43
N THR A 58 -14.06 -16.68 17.61
CA THR A 58 -14.13 -18.11 17.94
C THR A 58 -15.55 -18.65 17.93
N ASN A 59 -16.48 -17.95 18.60
CA ASN A 59 -17.80 -18.48 18.90
C ASN A 59 -18.88 -18.09 17.88
N TYR A 60 -18.66 -17.04 17.07
CA TYR A 60 -19.69 -16.49 16.19
C TYR A 60 -19.21 -16.26 14.75
N LEU A 61 -18.22 -15.40 14.51
CA LEU A 61 -17.84 -14.98 13.15
C LEU A 61 -17.22 -16.14 12.35
N GLY A 62 -16.21 -16.82 12.89
CA GLY A 62 -15.55 -17.95 12.23
C GLY A 62 -16.53 -19.08 11.85
N PRO A 63 -17.35 -19.58 12.80
CA PRO A 63 -18.41 -20.55 12.50
C PRO A 63 -19.44 -20.05 11.48
N ALA A 64 -19.88 -18.79 11.55
CA ALA A 64 -20.86 -18.24 10.61
C ALA A 64 -20.32 -18.17 9.17
N LEU A 65 -19.08 -17.72 8.99
CA LEU A 65 -18.41 -17.68 7.69
C LEU A 65 -18.25 -19.09 7.11
N LYS A 66 -17.80 -20.06 7.93
CA LYS A 66 -17.66 -21.46 7.52
C LYS A 66 -19.01 -22.06 7.08
N ASN A 67 -20.08 -21.85 7.85
CA ASN A 67 -21.42 -22.34 7.52
C ASN A 67 -21.97 -21.70 6.24
N ALA A 68 -21.63 -20.43 5.98
CA ALA A 68 -21.99 -19.72 4.75
C ALA A 68 -21.10 -20.07 3.53
N THR A 69 -20.10 -20.94 3.69
CA THR A 69 -19.07 -21.24 2.67
C THR A 69 -18.37 -19.96 2.16
N LEU A 70 -18.07 -19.05 3.10
CA LEU A 70 -17.30 -17.82 2.88
C LEU A 70 -15.92 -17.97 3.51
N ALA A 71 -14.89 -17.47 2.82
CA ALA A 71 -13.51 -17.52 3.29
C ALA A 71 -12.73 -16.20 3.01
N PRO A 72 -13.24 -15.03 3.45
CA PRO A 72 -12.38 -13.85 3.54
C PRO A 72 -11.29 -14.10 4.59
N LYS A 73 -10.16 -13.41 4.48
CA LYS A 73 -9.22 -13.32 5.60
C LYS A 73 -9.86 -12.55 6.75
N ILE A 74 -9.75 -13.07 7.97
CA ILE A 74 -10.01 -12.28 9.19
C ILE A 74 -8.69 -11.66 9.61
N LEU A 75 -8.61 -10.34 9.59
CA LEU A 75 -7.51 -9.57 10.15
C LEU A 75 -7.98 -8.98 11.49
N ILE A 76 -7.15 -9.11 12.52
CA ILE A 76 -7.49 -8.63 13.86
C ILE A 76 -6.95 -7.22 14.11
N TYR A 77 -7.44 -6.59 15.17
CA TYR A 77 -6.94 -5.34 15.76
C TYR A 77 -7.23 -4.04 15.00
N ASP A 78 -6.77 -3.87 13.75
CA ASP A 78 -7.11 -2.71 12.87
C ASP A 78 -6.90 -1.33 13.53
N GLN A 79 -5.69 -1.12 14.09
CA GLN A 79 -5.34 0.03 14.92
C GLN A 79 -3.82 0.23 15.02
N ASN A 80 -3.36 1.30 15.68
CA ASN A 80 -1.96 1.78 15.68
C ASN A 80 -0.89 0.82 16.23
N TRP A 81 0.39 1.02 15.86
CA TRP A 81 1.51 0.16 16.28
C TRP A 81 1.90 0.26 17.77
N ASP A 82 1.23 1.11 18.55
CA ASP A 82 1.56 1.41 19.95
C ASP A 82 0.91 0.48 20.99
N ARG A 83 -0.11 -0.29 20.61
CA ARG A 83 -0.81 -1.26 21.49
C ARG A 83 -0.72 -2.71 21.00
N PRO A 84 0.51 -3.30 20.93
CA PRO A 84 0.72 -4.68 20.50
C PRO A 84 0.14 -5.73 21.44
N ASP A 85 -0.18 -5.35 22.68
CA ASP A 85 -0.83 -6.23 23.66
C ASP A 85 -2.16 -6.79 23.13
N TYR A 86 -2.92 -6.00 22.38
CA TYR A 86 -4.22 -6.41 21.82
C TYR A 86 -4.11 -7.58 20.82
N PRO A 87 -3.35 -7.47 19.70
CA PRO A 87 -3.20 -8.60 18.79
C PRO A 87 -2.46 -9.77 19.43
N LEU A 88 -1.54 -9.54 20.36
CA LEU A 88 -0.88 -10.63 21.10
C LEU A 88 -1.86 -11.42 21.97
N GLU A 89 -2.80 -10.76 22.65
CA GLU A 89 -3.82 -11.43 23.48
C GLU A 89 -4.72 -12.35 22.63
N ILE A 90 -5.16 -11.91 21.44
CA ILE A 90 -5.94 -12.75 20.51
C ILE A 90 -5.09 -13.88 19.91
N LEU A 91 -3.84 -13.61 19.55
CA LEU A 91 -2.96 -14.62 18.95
C LEU A 91 -2.48 -15.68 19.94
N ASN A 92 -2.48 -15.38 21.25
CA ASN A 92 -2.23 -16.33 22.33
C ASN A 92 -3.38 -17.33 22.52
N ASP A 93 -4.61 -17.04 22.06
CA ASP A 93 -5.74 -17.99 22.10
C ASP A 93 -5.67 -18.98 20.91
N PRO A 94 -5.36 -20.27 21.14
CA PRO A 94 -5.24 -21.27 20.08
C PRO A 94 -6.58 -21.67 19.45
N THR A 95 -7.72 -21.11 19.89
CA THR A 95 -9.03 -21.26 19.27
C THR A 95 -9.31 -20.11 18.30
N ALA A 96 -9.17 -18.86 18.74
CA ALA A 96 -9.30 -17.68 17.87
C ALA A 96 -8.27 -17.69 16.74
N GLN A 97 -7.01 -18.01 17.06
CA GLN A 97 -5.88 -18.05 16.11
C GLN A 97 -6.14 -18.95 14.88
N ARG A 98 -7.08 -19.92 14.94
CA ARG A 98 -7.43 -20.80 13.80
C ARG A 98 -8.19 -20.08 12.70
N TYR A 99 -8.95 -19.03 13.05
CA TYR A 99 -9.71 -18.22 12.10
C TYR A 99 -8.94 -16.96 11.66
N VAL A 100 -8.05 -16.45 12.50
CA VAL A 100 -7.21 -15.27 12.22
C VAL A 100 -6.18 -15.55 11.13
N SER A 101 -6.17 -14.72 10.10
CA SER A 101 -5.20 -14.77 8.99
C SER A 101 -3.99 -13.86 9.18
N GLY A 102 -4.12 -12.81 10.00
CA GLY A 102 -3.10 -11.80 10.19
C GLY A 102 -3.58 -10.66 11.10
N THR A 103 -2.72 -9.66 11.28
CA THR A 103 -3.03 -8.44 12.04
C THR A 103 -3.08 -7.24 11.11
N ALA A 104 -4.12 -6.42 11.27
CA ALA A 104 -4.28 -5.14 10.62
C ALA A 104 -3.74 -4.01 11.51
N TRP A 105 -3.16 -2.99 10.90
CA TRP A 105 -2.44 -1.90 11.58
C TRP A 105 -2.75 -0.55 10.98
N HIS A 106 -2.76 0.48 11.81
CA HIS A 106 -2.85 1.89 11.41
C HIS A 106 -1.53 2.61 11.70
N CYS A 107 -1.28 3.75 11.06
CA CYS A 107 0.01 4.44 11.09
C CYS A 107 0.09 5.67 12.02
N TYR A 108 -0.95 5.96 12.81
CA TYR A 108 -1.10 7.23 13.53
C TYR A 108 -0.24 7.30 14.80
N ALA A 109 0.12 6.16 15.38
CA ALA A 109 1.00 6.08 16.55
C ALA A 109 1.85 4.80 16.55
N GLY A 110 2.91 4.81 17.37
CA GLY A 110 3.82 3.67 17.54
C GLY A 110 4.91 3.57 16.46
N ASP A 111 5.49 2.38 16.33
CA ASP A 111 6.61 2.11 15.42
C ASP A 111 6.42 0.78 14.65
N PRO A 112 6.62 0.75 13.32
CA PRO A 112 6.34 -0.42 12.50
C PRO A 112 7.20 -1.65 12.82
N SER A 113 8.34 -1.52 13.53
CA SER A 113 9.12 -2.68 13.99
C SER A 113 8.35 -3.61 14.93
N MET A 114 7.24 -3.13 15.49
CA MET A 114 6.30 -3.97 16.24
C MET A 114 5.70 -5.09 15.39
N MET A 115 5.44 -4.84 14.10
CA MET A 115 4.99 -5.87 13.16
C MET A 115 6.05 -6.97 12.98
N THR A 116 7.34 -6.63 12.96
CA THR A 116 8.44 -7.62 12.97
C THR A 116 8.44 -8.46 14.23
N LYS A 117 8.23 -7.87 15.41
CA LYS A 117 8.20 -8.63 16.69
C LYS A 117 7.05 -9.63 16.72
N ILE A 118 5.86 -9.22 16.28
CA ILE A 118 4.67 -10.10 16.24
C ILE A 118 4.83 -11.15 15.14
N HIS A 119 5.38 -10.82 13.98
CA HIS A 119 5.68 -11.82 12.95
C HIS A 119 6.72 -12.85 13.42
N GLN A 120 7.74 -12.46 14.19
CA GLN A 120 8.71 -13.39 14.76
C GLN A 120 8.06 -14.37 15.77
N ALA A 121 7.11 -13.90 16.57
CA ALA A 121 6.32 -14.76 17.47
C ALA A 121 5.31 -15.63 16.72
N TYR A 122 4.72 -15.11 15.63
CA TYR A 122 3.62 -15.71 14.88
C TYR A 122 3.90 -15.72 13.36
N PRO A 123 4.89 -16.48 12.87
CA PRO A 123 5.37 -16.39 11.48
C PRO A 123 4.36 -16.88 10.42
N SER A 124 3.32 -17.60 10.84
CA SER A 124 2.19 -17.99 9.98
C SER A 124 1.11 -16.91 9.83
N LYS A 125 1.27 -15.77 10.50
CA LYS A 125 0.32 -14.65 10.49
C LYS A 125 0.88 -13.49 9.68
N ASP A 126 0.06 -13.04 8.75
CA ASP A 126 0.37 -11.93 7.85
C ASP A 126 0.25 -10.58 8.58
N MET A 127 1.01 -9.57 8.14
CA MET A 127 0.84 -8.18 8.59
C MET A 127 0.29 -7.34 7.45
N TYR A 128 -0.66 -6.45 7.75
CA TYR A 128 -1.26 -5.52 6.80
C TYR A 128 -1.35 -4.14 7.46
N VAL A 129 -0.99 -3.06 6.76
CA VAL A 129 -1.33 -1.71 7.21
C VAL A 129 -2.53 -1.25 6.40
N THR A 130 -3.67 -1.14 7.07
CA THR A 130 -5.03 -1.05 6.50
C THR A 130 -5.53 0.38 6.39
N GLU A 131 -4.98 1.29 7.18
CA GLU A 131 -5.31 2.72 7.13
C GLU A 131 -4.07 3.58 7.41
N CYS A 132 -3.97 4.69 6.67
CA CYS A 132 -3.02 5.75 6.96
C CYS A 132 -3.43 7.07 6.28
N SER A 133 -3.43 8.18 7.04
CA SER A 133 -3.75 9.54 6.54
C SER A 133 -2.55 10.47 6.69
N THR A 134 -1.67 10.43 5.68
CA THR A 134 -0.42 11.18 5.57
C THR A 134 -0.58 12.47 4.75
N GLY A 135 0.53 13.13 4.45
CA GLY A 135 0.61 14.24 3.48
C GLY A 135 0.44 15.61 4.13
N GLN A 136 0.39 16.67 3.32
CA GLN A 136 0.29 18.04 3.84
C GLN A 136 -1.02 18.24 4.63
N GLY A 137 -0.90 18.54 5.93
CA GLY A 137 -2.05 18.65 6.85
C GLY A 137 -2.51 17.31 7.45
N GLY A 138 -1.99 16.17 6.96
CA GLY A 138 -2.30 14.83 7.45
C GLY A 138 -2.00 14.63 8.94
N ILE A 139 -2.68 13.65 9.53
CA ILE A 139 -2.60 13.37 10.98
C ILE A 139 -1.53 12.34 11.35
N ALA A 140 -0.99 11.61 10.37
CA ALA A 140 0.08 10.65 10.59
C ALA A 140 1.46 11.34 10.72
N PRO A 141 2.37 10.83 11.57
CA PRO A 141 3.69 11.41 11.78
C PRO A 141 4.70 11.14 10.64
N LEU A 142 4.35 10.26 9.68
CA LEU A 142 5.18 9.89 8.54
C LEU A 142 4.55 10.40 7.24
N SER A 143 5.40 10.76 6.27
CA SER A 143 4.94 10.87 4.87
C SER A 143 4.57 9.50 4.31
N ALA A 144 3.73 9.46 3.26
CA ALA A 144 3.34 8.20 2.64
C ALA A 144 4.53 7.34 2.21
N ILE A 145 5.62 7.95 1.70
CA ILE A 145 6.79 7.18 1.25
C ILE A 145 7.56 6.55 2.43
N GLU A 146 7.77 7.26 3.53
CA GLU A 146 8.41 6.73 4.74
C GLU A 146 7.56 5.59 5.34
N PHE A 147 6.25 5.80 5.42
CA PHE A 147 5.27 4.80 5.83
C PHE A 147 5.38 3.53 4.97
N PHE A 148 5.35 3.64 3.64
CA PHE A 148 5.41 2.50 2.72
C PHE A 148 6.71 1.71 2.85
N LEU A 149 7.85 2.40 2.83
CA LEU A 149 9.19 1.80 2.94
C LEU A 149 9.32 1.02 4.26
N ARG A 150 9.12 1.70 5.39
CA ARG A 150 9.30 1.11 6.72
C ARG A 150 8.31 -0.04 6.97
N SER A 151 7.05 0.10 6.57
CA SER A 151 6.04 -0.96 6.79
C SER A 151 6.36 -2.22 6.00
N THR A 152 6.77 -2.09 4.73
CA THR A 152 7.08 -3.25 3.87
C THR A 152 8.41 -3.92 4.26
N GLN A 153 9.38 -3.17 4.80
CA GLN A 153 10.54 -3.75 5.49
C GLN A 153 10.15 -4.52 6.77
N HIS A 154 9.10 -4.08 7.47
CA HIS A 154 8.55 -4.71 8.67
C HIS A 154 7.37 -5.66 8.39
N TRP A 155 7.48 -6.47 7.34
CA TRP A 155 6.56 -7.57 6.98
C TRP A 155 5.15 -7.19 6.50
N ALA A 156 4.81 -5.92 6.35
CA ALA A 156 3.51 -5.54 5.78
C ALA A 156 3.38 -6.02 4.33
N LYS A 157 2.35 -6.84 4.07
CA LYS A 157 2.04 -7.41 2.74
C LYS A 157 1.17 -6.49 1.89
N ALA A 158 0.52 -5.51 2.53
CA ALA A 158 -0.10 -4.37 1.88
C ALA A 158 0.02 -3.15 2.79
N VAL A 159 -0.04 -1.98 2.15
CA VAL A 159 -0.10 -0.66 2.78
C VAL A 159 -1.21 0.12 2.08
N VAL A 160 -2.13 0.69 2.84
CA VAL A 160 -3.34 1.35 2.34
C VAL A 160 -3.39 2.78 2.89
N LEU A 161 -3.63 3.74 2.00
CA LEU A 161 -3.94 5.13 2.36
C LEU A 161 -5.46 5.31 2.43
N TRP A 162 -5.91 6.22 3.28
CA TRP A 162 -7.31 6.29 3.69
C TRP A 162 -8.29 6.74 2.59
N ASN A 163 -8.24 8.01 2.18
CA ASN A 163 -9.21 8.57 1.23
C ASN A 163 -8.66 8.62 -0.21
N ILE A 164 -9.43 8.12 -1.18
CA ILE A 164 -9.07 8.24 -2.60
C ILE A 164 -9.21 9.69 -3.08
N ALA A 165 -10.33 10.35 -2.74
CA ALA A 165 -10.56 11.75 -3.06
C ALA A 165 -11.33 12.44 -1.94
N LEU A 166 -10.98 13.69 -1.66
CA LEU A 166 -11.70 14.60 -0.78
C LEU A 166 -11.85 15.96 -1.49
N ASP A 167 -12.69 16.84 -0.97
CA ASP A 167 -12.67 18.24 -1.39
C ASP A 167 -11.41 18.99 -0.88
N ILE A 168 -11.19 20.21 -1.37
CA ILE A 168 -10.05 21.05 -0.97
C ILE A 168 -10.00 21.43 0.53
N SER A 169 -11.05 21.14 1.31
CA SER A 169 -11.09 21.32 2.77
C SER A 169 -11.04 19.99 3.55
N GLY A 170 -10.78 18.87 2.87
CA GLY A 170 -10.70 17.54 3.48
C GLY A 170 -12.06 16.89 3.76
N GLY A 171 -13.13 17.39 3.12
CA GLY A 171 -14.50 16.89 3.28
C GLY A 171 -14.99 16.02 2.11
N PRO A 172 -16.28 15.59 2.17
CA PRO A 172 -17.20 15.76 3.29
C PRO A 172 -16.86 14.81 4.46
N LYS A 173 -17.22 15.21 5.69
CA LYS A 173 -16.99 14.40 6.90
C LYS A 173 -18.16 14.45 7.88
N ILE A 174 -18.27 13.44 8.73
CA ILE A 174 -19.31 13.31 9.77
C ILE A 174 -18.76 13.88 11.08
N GLY A 175 -19.51 14.80 11.71
CA GLY A 175 -19.20 15.37 13.02
C GLY A 175 -17.76 15.90 13.13
N GLU A 176 -17.07 15.51 14.20
CA GLU A 176 -15.67 15.86 14.45
C GLU A 176 -14.69 14.87 13.79
N GLY A 177 -15.12 14.19 12.72
CA GLY A 177 -14.24 13.36 11.90
C GLY A 177 -13.01 14.12 11.42
N CYS A 178 -12.00 13.36 10.98
CA CYS A 178 -10.62 13.80 10.75
C CYS A 178 -10.42 15.27 10.37
N GLY A 179 -9.68 16.01 11.20
CA GLY A 179 -9.41 17.45 11.02
C GLY A 179 -8.46 17.78 9.87
N GLY A 180 -7.52 16.88 9.57
CA GLY A 180 -6.42 17.12 8.63
C GLY A 180 -6.31 16.10 7.48
N CYS A 181 -7.31 15.23 7.30
CA CYS A 181 -7.20 14.18 6.28
C CYS A 181 -7.18 14.76 4.87
N THR A 182 -6.28 14.24 4.04
CA THR A 182 -6.20 14.53 2.61
C THR A 182 -6.50 13.28 1.80
N GLY A 183 -7.06 13.47 0.60
CA GLY A 183 -7.21 12.39 -0.37
C GLY A 183 -5.92 12.16 -1.17
N LEU A 184 -5.90 11.12 -2.01
CA LEU A 184 -4.95 11.06 -3.13
C LEU A 184 -5.23 12.18 -4.15
N VAL A 185 -6.48 12.60 -4.23
CA VAL A 185 -6.94 13.73 -5.06
C VAL A 185 -7.69 14.73 -4.17
N ALA A 186 -7.38 16.01 -4.31
CA ALA A 186 -8.20 17.10 -3.77
C ALA A 186 -9.07 17.68 -4.91
N ILE A 187 -10.37 17.85 -4.68
CA ILE A 187 -11.34 18.31 -5.67
C ILE A 187 -11.89 19.67 -5.25
N ASP A 188 -11.76 20.67 -6.11
CA ASP A 188 -12.48 21.93 -5.97
C ASP A 188 -13.91 21.73 -6.49
N GLN A 189 -14.86 21.65 -5.56
CA GLN A 189 -16.27 21.45 -5.90
C GLN A 189 -16.92 22.66 -6.60
N ALA A 190 -16.34 23.87 -6.50
CA ALA A 190 -16.87 25.06 -7.15
C ALA A 190 -16.48 25.12 -8.64
N THR A 191 -15.31 24.60 -9.02
CA THR A 191 -14.80 24.64 -10.40
C THR A 191 -14.76 23.28 -11.10
N GLY A 192 -14.91 22.17 -10.36
CA GLY A 192 -14.72 20.81 -10.86
C GLY A 192 -13.26 20.45 -11.15
N GLN A 193 -12.30 21.32 -10.83
CA GLN A 193 -10.87 21.05 -10.98
C GLN A 193 -10.38 20.11 -9.87
N PHE A 194 -9.29 19.40 -10.15
CA PHE A 194 -8.70 18.48 -9.19
C PHE A 194 -7.17 18.54 -9.20
N THR A 195 -6.55 18.28 -8.06
CA THR A 195 -5.10 18.22 -7.89
C THR A 195 -4.68 16.89 -7.27
N TYR A 196 -3.59 16.31 -7.77
CA TYR A 196 -2.97 15.14 -7.16
C TYR A 196 -2.09 15.57 -5.98
N THR A 197 -2.31 14.95 -4.82
CA THR A 197 -1.52 15.22 -3.62
C THR A 197 -0.16 14.50 -3.66
N ASP A 198 0.72 14.82 -2.72
CA ASP A 198 1.99 14.09 -2.52
C ASP A 198 1.73 12.60 -2.28
N ASN A 199 0.70 12.26 -1.50
CA ASN A 199 0.21 10.90 -1.28
C ASN A 199 -0.04 10.11 -2.58
N TYR A 200 -0.63 10.72 -3.61
CA TYR A 200 -0.82 10.07 -4.92
C TYR A 200 0.51 9.74 -5.60
N TYR A 201 1.48 10.67 -5.58
CA TYR A 201 2.78 10.45 -6.18
C TYR A 201 3.62 9.42 -5.42
N HIS A 202 3.59 9.48 -4.08
CA HIS A 202 4.24 8.49 -3.21
C HIS A 202 3.65 7.09 -3.44
N LEU A 203 2.32 6.96 -3.55
CA LEU A 203 1.67 5.69 -3.87
C LEU A 203 2.04 5.21 -5.28
N GLY A 204 2.19 6.12 -6.23
CA GLY A 204 2.68 5.83 -7.58
C GLY A 204 4.10 5.26 -7.61
N HIS A 205 4.99 5.72 -6.72
CA HIS A 205 6.36 5.19 -6.61
C HIS A 205 6.42 3.73 -6.15
N LEU A 206 5.40 3.24 -5.43
CA LEU A 206 5.25 1.84 -5.04
C LEU A 206 4.39 1.05 -6.05
N SER A 207 3.09 1.35 -6.09
CA SER A 207 2.04 0.55 -6.74
C SER A 207 2.19 0.37 -8.26
N LYS A 208 2.85 1.31 -8.95
CA LYS A 208 3.09 1.23 -10.39
C LYS A 208 4.20 0.24 -10.76
N PHE A 209 5.10 -0.05 -9.82
CA PHE A 209 6.33 -0.80 -10.08
C PHE A 209 6.35 -2.15 -9.37
N VAL A 210 5.80 -2.21 -8.15
CA VAL A 210 5.66 -3.42 -7.32
C VAL A 210 4.25 -3.98 -7.51
N VAL A 211 4.14 -5.12 -8.20
CA VAL A 211 2.83 -5.69 -8.59
C VAL A 211 2.37 -6.78 -7.61
N PRO A 212 1.07 -7.13 -7.56
CA PRO A 212 0.58 -8.23 -6.73
C PRO A 212 1.37 -9.53 -6.95
N GLY A 213 1.77 -10.17 -5.85
CA GLY A 213 2.64 -11.36 -5.87
C GLY A 213 4.14 -11.06 -5.86
N ALA A 214 4.56 -9.78 -5.90
CA ALA A 214 5.93 -9.40 -5.60
C ALA A 214 6.29 -9.73 -4.15
N TYR A 215 7.56 -9.99 -3.90
CA TYR A 215 8.11 -10.20 -2.56
C TYR A 215 9.24 -9.23 -2.26
N HIS A 216 9.29 -8.76 -1.01
CA HIS A 216 10.41 -7.99 -0.49
C HIS A 216 11.69 -8.84 -0.54
N ILE A 217 12.80 -8.26 -0.98
CA ILE A 217 14.11 -8.90 -1.01
C ILE A 217 15.09 -8.13 -0.13
N ALA A 218 15.95 -8.86 0.58
CA ALA A 218 16.90 -8.26 1.49
C ALA A 218 17.82 -7.26 0.76
N SER A 219 17.84 -6.04 1.28
CA SER A 219 18.71 -4.94 0.88
C SER A 219 19.40 -4.37 2.12
N THR A 220 20.55 -3.72 1.93
CA THR A 220 21.35 -3.17 3.04
C THR A 220 21.95 -1.84 2.64
N ILE A 221 21.67 -0.79 3.42
CA ILE A 221 22.34 0.50 3.31
C ILE A 221 23.56 0.56 4.23
N THR A 222 24.73 0.90 3.66
CA THR A 222 25.95 1.16 4.44
C THR A 222 25.87 2.55 5.09
N ARG A 223 25.13 2.68 6.20
CA ARG A 223 24.89 3.97 6.88
C ARG A 223 26.16 4.74 7.22
N ALA A 224 27.26 4.05 7.52
CA ALA A 224 28.59 4.64 7.77
C ALA A 224 29.18 5.44 6.59
N SER A 225 28.57 5.41 5.40
CA SER A 225 28.94 6.26 4.26
C SER A 225 28.27 7.63 4.24
N PHE A 226 27.39 7.95 5.19
CA PHE A 226 26.67 9.23 5.28
C PHE A 226 27.04 9.96 6.58
N PRO A 227 27.47 11.24 6.53
CA PRO A 227 27.94 11.99 7.71
C PRO A 227 26.81 12.63 8.54
N TYR A 228 25.58 12.09 8.49
CA TYR A 228 24.39 12.62 9.17
C TYR A 228 23.37 11.52 9.50
N ASP A 229 22.53 11.77 10.50
CA ASP A 229 21.61 10.78 11.08
C ASP A 229 20.45 10.36 10.17
N SER A 230 20.19 11.12 9.10
CA SER A 230 19.12 10.91 8.11
C SER A 230 19.64 10.52 6.72
N PRO A 231 20.30 9.35 6.56
CA PRO A 231 20.67 8.83 5.24
C PRO A 231 19.42 8.42 4.44
N PRO A 232 19.55 8.12 3.13
CA PRO A 232 18.43 7.64 2.32
C PRO A 232 17.76 6.40 2.90
N GLU A 233 16.44 6.35 2.80
CA GLU A 233 15.64 5.16 3.10
C GLU A 233 15.37 4.41 1.80
N GLU A 234 15.40 3.08 1.83
CA GLU A 234 15.25 2.25 0.63
C GLU A 234 14.53 0.95 0.91
N VAL A 235 13.85 0.42 -0.11
CA VAL A 235 13.27 -0.93 -0.07
C VAL A 235 13.38 -1.59 -1.44
N ALA A 236 13.65 -2.89 -1.45
CA ALA A 236 13.83 -3.69 -2.66
C ALA A 236 12.78 -4.80 -2.78
N PHE A 237 12.28 -5.01 -3.99
CA PHE A 237 11.32 -6.07 -4.32
C PHE A 237 11.75 -6.86 -5.55
N GLN A 238 11.28 -8.10 -5.64
CA GLN A 238 11.23 -8.85 -6.88
C GLN A 238 9.78 -9.17 -7.25
N ASN A 239 9.39 -8.77 -8.46
CA ASN A 239 8.07 -9.04 -9.04
C ASN A 239 7.98 -10.50 -9.55
N PRO A 240 6.76 -11.03 -9.80
CA PRO A 240 6.57 -12.37 -10.38
C PRO A 240 7.19 -12.55 -11.78
N ASP A 241 7.37 -11.47 -12.54
CA ASP A 241 8.07 -11.46 -13.84
C ASP A 241 9.61 -11.54 -13.72
N GLY A 242 10.15 -11.64 -12.49
CA GLY A 242 11.58 -11.64 -12.21
C GLY A 242 12.23 -10.25 -12.24
N SER A 243 11.49 -9.19 -12.57
CA SER A 243 12.01 -7.82 -12.51
C SER A 243 12.27 -7.39 -11.07
N LYS A 244 13.35 -6.62 -10.88
CA LYS A 244 13.71 -6.03 -9.59
C LYS A 244 13.24 -4.58 -9.55
N VAL A 245 12.77 -4.17 -8.39
CA VAL A 245 12.37 -2.80 -8.08
C VAL A 245 13.15 -2.36 -6.86
N VAL A 246 13.74 -1.18 -6.91
CA VAL A 246 14.29 -0.50 -5.73
C VAL A 246 13.71 0.89 -5.67
N ILE A 247 13.11 1.23 -4.53
CA ILE A 247 12.59 2.56 -4.24
C ILE A 247 13.56 3.18 -3.25
N VAL A 248 14.02 4.41 -3.53
CA VAL A 248 14.88 5.17 -2.63
C VAL A 248 14.26 6.55 -2.38
N TYR A 249 14.18 6.93 -1.11
CA TYR A 249 13.76 8.25 -0.65
C TYR A 249 14.92 8.94 0.07
N ASN A 250 15.16 10.21 -0.25
CA ASN A 250 16.13 11.05 0.44
C ASN A 250 15.41 11.97 1.44
N PRO A 251 15.40 11.67 2.75
CA PRO A 251 14.81 12.53 3.77
C PRO A 251 15.64 13.79 4.06
N SER A 252 16.86 13.89 3.54
CA SER A 252 17.80 14.99 3.83
C SER A 252 17.43 16.29 3.09
N SER A 253 18.00 17.39 3.55
CA SER A 253 17.92 18.71 2.88
C SER A 253 18.98 18.89 1.79
N TRP A 254 19.80 17.88 1.52
CA TRP A 254 20.91 17.90 0.57
C TRP A 254 20.72 16.86 -0.54
N SER A 255 21.57 16.89 -1.58
CA SER A 255 21.54 15.85 -2.62
C SER A 255 22.45 14.69 -2.24
N ASP A 256 21.90 13.48 -2.19
CA ASP A 256 22.59 12.29 -1.69
C ASP A 256 23.06 11.44 -2.87
N THR A 257 24.37 11.16 -2.93
CA THR A 257 24.95 10.29 -3.97
C THR A 257 25.21 8.89 -3.40
N PHE A 258 24.57 7.89 -4.00
CA PHE A 258 24.67 6.49 -3.56
C PHE A 258 24.96 5.53 -4.72
N LYS A 259 25.44 4.33 -4.38
CA LYS A 259 25.77 3.28 -5.35
C LYS A 259 24.96 2.01 -5.08
N ILE A 260 23.92 1.79 -5.88
CA ILE A 260 23.14 0.54 -5.85
C ILE A 260 24.02 -0.58 -6.42
N ARG A 261 24.04 -1.73 -5.75
CA ARG A 261 24.78 -2.94 -6.16
C ARG A 261 23.86 -4.15 -6.06
N TRP A 262 23.93 -5.06 -7.03
CA TRP A 262 23.25 -6.36 -6.96
C TRP A 262 24.16 -7.45 -7.54
N ASN A 263 23.85 -8.71 -7.20
CA ASN A 263 24.50 -9.94 -7.69
C ASN A 263 26.03 -9.90 -7.84
N THR A 264 26.72 -9.17 -6.96
CA THR A 264 28.17 -8.85 -6.90
C THR A 264 28.81 -8.22 -8.15
N HIS A 265 28.19 -8.32 -9.33
CA HIS A 265 28.78 -7.93 -10.61
C HIS A 265 28.23 -6.63 -11.21
N HIS A 266 27.09 -6.14 -10.72
CA HIS A 266 26.39 -5.00 -11.29
C HIS A 266 26.21 -3.88 -10.27
N SER A 267 26.38 -2.64 -10.74
CA SER A 267 26.16 -1.44 -9.94
C SER A 267 25.99 -0.21 -10.82
N PHE A 268 25.23 0.77 -10.36
CA PHE A 268 25.25 2.13 -10.89
C PHE A 268 25.32 3.13 -9.73
N VAL A 269 25.76 4.35 -10.04
CA VAL A 269 25.76 5.49 -9.10
C VAL A 269 24.63 6.42 -9.49
N TYR A 270 23.94 6.98 -8.51
CA TYR A 270 22.87 7.95 -8.71
C TYR A 270 22.97 9.05 -7.65
N THR A 271 22.63 10.28 -8.03
CA THR A 271 22.53 11.43 -7.12
C THR A 271 21.06 11.81 -7.02
N LEU A 272 20.47 11.61 -5.85
CA LEU A 272 19.06 11.89 -5.56
C LEU A 272 18.95 13.27 -4.89
N PRO A 273 18.22 14.24 -5.48
CA PRO A 273 17.99 15.53 -4.86
C PRO A 273 17.37 15.43 -3.46
N SER A 274 17.47 16.52 -2.69
CA SER A 274 16.82 16.63 -1.39
C SER A 274 15.31 16.42 -1.48
N LYS A 275 14.75 15.71 -0.49
CA LYS A 275 13.34 15.29 -0.47
C LYS A 275 12.88 14.49 -1.71
N GLY A 276 13.83 14.00 -2.52
CA GLY A 276 13.56 13.29 -3.75
C GLY A 276 13.18 11.83 -3.51
N ILE A 277 12.32 11.30 -4.38
CA ILE A 277 12.01 9.87 -4.46
C ILE A 277 12.37 9.40 -5.87
N VAL A 278 12.99 8.22 -5.96
CA VAL A 278 13.29 7.56 -7.22
C VAL A 278 12.92 6.09 -7.14
N THR A 279 12.23 5.59 -8.18
CA THR A 279 11.99 4.16 -8.34
C THR A 279 12.77 3.66 -9.55
N PHE A 280 13.68 2.72 -9.30
CA PHE A 280 14.41 1.98 -10.33
C PHE A 280 13.69 0.66 -10.59
N LYS A 281 13.39 0.36 -11.86
CA LYS A 281 12.93 -0.97 -12.29
C LYS A 281 13.84 -1.49 -13.39
N TRP A 282 14.30 -2.75 -13.27
CA TRP A 282 15.05 -3.44 -14.31
C TRP A 282 14.70 -4.93 -14.36
N ALA A 283 14.90 -5.55 -15.52
CA ALA A 283 14.67 -6.97 -15.70
C ALA A 283 15.73 -7.79 -14.94
N GLY A 284 15.31 -8.80 -14.18
CA GLY A 284 16.20 -9.91 -13.88
C GLY A 284 16.24 -10.82 -15.09
N LYS A 285 17.42 -11.09 -15.66
CA LYS A 285 17.58 -12.23 -16.54
C LYS A 285 17.29 -13.50 -15.74
N LEU A 286 16.21 -14.20 -16.08
CA LEU A 286 16.14 -15.63 -15.82
C LEU A 286 17.18 -16.31 -16.72
N PRO A 287 18.13 -17.10 -16.20
CA PRO A 287 18.64 -18.20 -16.99
C PRO A 287 17.46 -19.15 -17.23
N SER A 288 17.06 -19.34 -18.48
CA SER A 288 15.91 -20.17 -18.84
C SER A 288 16.04 -21.58 -18.25
N PRO A 289 15.10 -22.05 -17.42
CA PRO A 289 14.93 -23.47 -17.19
C PRO A 289 14.23 -24.06 -18.41
N LEU A 290 14.96 -24.86 -19.19
CA LEU A 290 14.35 -25.85 -20.06
C LEU A 290 13.62 -26.89 -19.20
N ILE A 291 12.34 -26.66 -18.90
CA ILE A 291 11.42 -27.72 -18.47
C ILE A 291 10.19 -27.68 -19.37
N THR A 292 10.25 -28.48 -20.41
CA THR A 292 9.09 -28.93 -21.19
C THR A 292 8.35 -30.03 -20.41
N THR A 293 7.08 -30.27 -20.74
CA THR A 293 6.24 -31.43 -20.34
C THR A 293 5.66 -31.42 -18.91
N MET A 294 4.42 -31.88 -18.65
CA MET A 294 3.31 -32.31 -19.53
C MET A 294 1.98 -32.40 -18.74
N TRP A 295 0.84 -32.53 -19.45
CA TRP A 295 -0.55 -32.79 -18.99
C TRP A 295 -1.28 -31.63 -18.26
N GLY A 296 -2.45 -31.14 -18.71
CA GLY A 296 -3.14 -31.30 -20.00
C GLY A 296 -4.67 -31.08 -19.92
N ARG A 297 -5.26 -30.42 -20.95
CA ARG A 297 -6.68 -30.44 -21.44
C ARG A 297 -7.84 -30.38 -20.41
N LYS A 298 -8.94 -29.64 -20.55
CA LYS A 298 -9.64 -28.79 -21.56
C LYS A 298 -10.59 -27.88 -20.71
N ASP A 299 -11.26 -26.82 -21.15
CA ASP A 299 -12.06 -26.65 -22.38
C ASP A 299 -12.23 -25.15 -22.76
N HIS A 300 -12.97 -24.88 -23.82
CA HIS A 300 -12.93 -23.66 -24.63
C HIS A 300 -14.00 -22.59 -24.30
N THR A 301 -13.90 -21.48 -25.03
CA THR A 301 -14.87 -20.35 -25.18
C THR A 301 -14.89 -19.37 -23.99
N SER A 302 -14.85 -18.06 -24.20
CA SER A 302 -15.65 -17.32 -25.20
C SER A 302 -15.08 -15.92 -25.56
N TRP A 303 -15.38 -15.43 -26.78
CA TRP A 303 -15.63 -14.02 -27.19
C TRP A 303 -14.63 -12.89 -26.75
N PHE A 304 -14.08 -11.98 -27.58
CA PHE A 304 -14.33 -11.53 -28.96
C PHE A 304 -13.03 -11.14 -29.69
N ARG A 305 -13.05 -11.18 -31.03
CA ARG A 305 -12.22 -10.35 -31.93
C ARG A 305 -13.16 -9.67 -32.94
N LEU A 306 -12.63 -8.66 -33.66
CA LEU A 306 -13.27 -7.86 -34.74
C LEU A 306 -14.18 -6.74 -34.20
N ILE A 307 -14.26 -5.53 -34.78
CA ILE A 307 -13.47 -4.88 -35.84
C ILE A 307 -13.53 -3.34 -35.69
N ARG A 308 -12.41 -2.70 -36.03
CA ARG A 308 -12.18 -1.26 -36.31
C ARG A 308 -12.95 -0.76 -37.55
N TRP A 309 -13.54 0.43 -37.50
CA TRP A 309 -13.73 1.46 -38.57
C TRP A 309 -14.40 2.66 -37.85
N PHE A 310 -14.06 3.96 -38.00
CA PHE A 310 -13.42 4.76 -39.05
C PHE A 310 -12.42 5.81 -38.48
N LEU A 311 -11.48 6.28 -39.31
CA LEU A 311 -10.73 7.56 -39.16
C LEU A 311 -11.44 8.63 -40.04
N SER A 312 -11.28 9.96 -39.92
CA SER A 312 -10.07 10.79 -40.21
C SER A 312 -10.40 12.31 -40.13
N LEU A 313 -9.37 13.16 -40.37
CA LEU A 313 -9.31 14.62 -40.69
C LEU A 313 -8.88 15.54 -39.52
N LEU A 314 -7.60 15.98 -39.40
CA LEU A 314 -6.77 16.96 -40.18
C LEU A 314 -6.76 18.35 -39.48
N ALA A 315 -5.66 18.79 -38.83
CA ALA A 315 -4.50 19.58 -39.34
C ALA A 315 -4.81 21.11 -39.54
N LEU A 316 -3.93 22.11 -39.36
CA LEU A 316 -2.45 22.20 -39.26
C LEU A 316 -1.99 23.55 -38.60
N ALA A 317 -0.75 23.62 -38.05
CA ALA A 317 0.16 24.79 -37.90
C ALA A 317 -0.34 26.17 -37.35
N ALA A 318 0.09 26.66 -36.17
CA ALA A 318 1.33 27.44 -35.89
C ALA A 318 1.19 28.98 -36.08
N SER A 319 1.92 29.91 -35.42
CA SER A 319 2.76 29.95 -34.19
C SER A 319 3.36 31.37 -33.97
N LEU A 320 3.66 31.83 -32.73
CA LEU A 320 4.90 32.55 -32.29
C LEU A 320 4.80 33.11 -30.84
N PHE A 321 5.95 33.37 -30.22
CA PHE A 321 6.28 33.60 -28.81
C PHE A 321 5.45 34.56 -27.92
N SER A 322 5.39 34.20 -26.62
CA SER A 322 5.83 35.06 -25.49
C SER A 322 6.25 34.19 -24.30
N ILE A 323 7.34 34.54 -23.59
CA ILE A 323 7.92 33.75 -22.48
C ILE A 323 7.36 34.23 -21.14
N PRO A 324 6.88 33.30 -20.30
CA PRO A 324 7.26 33.31 -18.88
C PRO A 324 7.92 31.98 -18.47
N GLN A 325 8.71 32.01 -17.39
CA GLN A 325 9.36 30.81 -16.85
C GLN A 325 8.35 29.85 -16.23
N HIS A 326 8.15 28.68 -16.81
CA HIS A 326 7.54 27.52 -16.14
C HIS A 326 8.56 26.39 -16.02
N ARG A 327 8.74 25.89 -14.79
CA ARG A 327 9.52 24.68 -14.51
C ARG A 327 8.74 23.47 -15.03
N ASP A 328 9.43 22.59 -15.74
CA ASP A 328 8.83 21.47 -16.48
C ASP A 328 8.24 20.39 -15.51
N PRO A 329 6.93 20.09 -15.58
CA PRO A 329 6.32 19.04 -14.77
C PRO A 329 6.49 17.63 -15.37
N SER A 330 7.18 17.48 -16.51
CA SER A 330 7.36 16.18 -17.18
C SER A 330 8.03 15.14 -16.27
N PRO A 331 7.57 13.87 -16.25
CA PRO A 331 8.31 12.81 -15.58
C PRO A 331 9.65 12.60 -16.28
N LEU A 332 10.76 12.74 -15.54
CA LEU A 332 12.09 12.44 -16.03
C LEU A 332 12.25 10.93 -16.23
N ASN A 333 11.86 10.49 -17.43
CA ASN A 333 12.02 9.12 -17.91
C ASN A 333 13.48 8.90 -18.32
N HIS A 334 14.36 8.70 -17.34
CA HIS A 334 15.75 8.32 -17.63
C HIS A 334 15.79 6.87 -18.12
N ARG A 335 16.01 6.70 -19.43
CA ARG A 335 16.52 5.46 -20.00
C ARG A 335 18.04 5.56 -20.06
N PHE A 336 18.72 4.64 -19.39
CA PHE A 336 20.17 4.49 -19.49
C PHE A 336 20.53 3.03 -19.70
N THR A 337 21.65 2.79 -20.38
CA THR A 337 22.13 1.45 -20.71
C THR A 337 23.44 1.21 -19.98
N PHE A 338 23.48 0.21 -19.09
CA PHE A 338 24.72 -0.19 -18.41
C PHE A 338 25.01 -1.65 -18.75
N ARG A 339 26.18 -1.91 -19.35
CA ARG A 339 26.63 -3.25 -19.79
C ARG A 339 25.60 -4.03 -20.63
N GLY A 340 24.85 -3.34 -21.49
CA GLY A 340 23.87 -3.93 -22.39
C GLY A 340 22.49 -4.20 -21.78
N GLU A 341 22.27 -3.88 -20.51
CA GLU A 341 20.93 -3.91 -19.89
C GLU A 341 20.32 -2.50 -19.91
N SER A 342 19.03 -2.43 -20.26
CA SER A 342 18.26 -1.19 -20.34
C SER A 342 17.53 -0.94 -19.03
N PHE A 343 17.84 0.18 -18.39
CA PHE A 343 17.23 0.61 -17.13
C PHE A 343 16.21 1.71 -17.40
N SER A 344 15.09 1.69 -16.67
CA SER A 344 14.16 2.81 -16.59
C SER A 344 14.06 3.30 -15.16
N ALA A 345 14.42 4.57 -14.95
CA ALA A 345 14.11 5.29 -13.72
C ALA A 345 13.00 6.31 -14.01
N GLN A 346 12.03 6.41 -13.10
CA GLN A 346 11.18 7.59 -12.99
C GLN A 346 11.60 8.33 -11.73
N ALA A 347 12.21 9.50 -11.92
CA ALA A 347 12.50 10.44 -10.86
C ALA A 347 11.47 11.58 -10.93
N ARG A 348 10.85 11.91 -9.79
CA ARG A 348 10.02 13.10 -9.66
C ARG A 348 10.20 13.63 -8.25
N SER A 349 10.58 14.89 -8.11
CA SER A 349 10.35 15.60 -6.87
C SER A 349 8.83 15.75 -6.67
N PRO A 350 8.33 15.76 -5.43
CA PRO A 350 7.05 16.38 -5.13
C PRO A 350 7.03 17.82 -5.70
N PRO A 351 5.85 18.39 -6.00
CA PRO A 351 5.76 19.82 -6.29
C PRO A 351 6.47 20.61 -5.19
N ALA A 352 7.32 21.56 -5.57
CA ALA A 352 7.81 22.54 -4.61
C ALA A 352 6.62 23.40 -4.15
N LEU A 353 6.57 23.68 -2.84
CA LEU A 353 5.64 24.64 -2.23
C LEU A 353 5.79 26.03 -2.87
#